data_AF-A0A7W9J1T4-F1
#
_entry.id   AF-A0A7W9J1T4-F1
#
_cell.length_a   1.000
_cell.length_b   1.000
_cell.length_c   1.000
_cell.angle_alpha   90.00
_cell.angle_beta   90.00
_cell.angle_gamma   90.00
#
_symmetry.space_group_name_H-M   'P 1'
#
loop_
_entity.id
_entity.type
_entity.pdbx_description
1 polymer ?
#
loop_
_entity_poly.entity_id
_entity_poly.type
_entity_poly.pdbx_seq_one_letter_code
_entity_poly.pdbx_strand_id
1 'polypeptide(L)'
;MAELVTGPDGATVDGVLRLGAAGFTPAEGYQVTSTRTATGIRYDVLTPSGDQLSWTAPGAARRTLVLGGARSGKSTEAERLLAAAADTLYVATGGDGSADPEWADRIAKHRARRPASWGLAETIDLVPLLASDGPPLLIDCLTLWLARTMDSCDIWERPENVDQVEQRIEQLAAAWSATARQVVAVSNEVGSGVVPADAGTRLFRDLMGRLNATISRESDTVLWCVAGRTIAL
;
A
#
# COMPACT_ATOMS: atom_id res chain seq x y z
N MET A 1 9.28 5.82 -23.03
CA MET A 1 8.12 6.34 -22.30
C MET A 1 7.10 6.72 -23.34
N ALA A 2 5.88 6.23 -23.24
CA ALA A 2 4.84 6.55 -24.21
C ALA A 2 4.46 8.04 -24.09
N GLU A 3 4.51 8.76 -25.20
CA GLU A 3 4.24 10.20 -25.24
C GLU A 3 2.74 10.40 -25.47
N LEU A 4 2.11 11.16 -24.57
CA LEU A 4 0.71 11.55 -24.71
C LEU A 4 0.65 12.76 -25.64
N VAL A 5 0.18 12.57 -26.86
CA VAL A 5 -0.01 13.66 -27.82
C VAL A 5 -1.50 14.00 -27.87
N THR A 6 -1.84 15.23 -27.49
CA THR A 6 -3.23 15.73 -27.56
C THR A 6 -3.47 16.47 -28.88
N GLY A 7 -4.40 15.98 -29.69
CA GLY A 7 -4.83 16.60 -30.94
C GLY A 7 -6.32 16.93 -30.98
N PRO A 8 -6.82 17.55 -32.06
CA PRO A 8 -8.24 17.91 -32.23
C PRO A 8 -9.21 16.72 -32.19
N ASP A 9 -8.71 15.49 -32.35
CA ASP A 9 -9.49 14.23 -32.34
C ASP A 9 -9.39 13.45 -31.00
N GLY A 10 -8.80 14.05 -29.95
CA GLY A 10 -8.61 13.44 -28.63
C GLY A 10 -7.14 13.18 -28.27
N ALA A 11 -6.91 12.61 -27.08
CA ALA A 11 -5.57 12.24 -26.64
C ALA A 11 -5.15 10.89 -27.26
N THR A 12 -4.00 10.85 -27.92
CA THR A 12 -3.39 9.62 -28.41
C THR A 12 -2.15 9.27 -27.60
N VAL A 13 -1.96 7.98 -27.33
CA VAL A 13 -0.73 7.45 -26.72
C VAL A 13 0.09 6.83 -27.85
N ASP A 14 1.21 7.45 -28.18
CA ASP A 14 2.12 7.05 -29.28
C ASP A 14 1.41 6.83 -30.65
N GLY A 15 0.24 7.45 -30.88
CA GLY A 15 -0.56 7.25 -32.10
C GLY A 15 -1.29 5.90 -32.20
N VAL A 16 -1.17 5.02 -31.20
CA VAL A 16 -1.69 3.65 -31.22
C VAL A 16 -3.04 3.49 -30.52
N LEU A 17 -3.23 4.21 -29.41
CA LEU A 17 -4.46 4.20 -28.63
C LEU A 17 -5.09 5.59 -28.65
N ARG A 18 -6.40 5.65 -28.89
CA ARG A 18 -7.22 6.86 -28.73
C ARG A 18 -7.97 6.80 -27.40
N LEU A 19 -7.91 7.87 -26.62
CA LEU A 19 -8.75 8.02 -25.42
C LEU A 19 -10.12 8.58 -25.82
N GLY A 20 -11.16 7.74 -25.71
CA GLY A 20 -12.56 8.12 -25.92
C GLY A 20 -13.37 8.06 -24.63
N ALA A 21 -14.66 8.41 -24.71
CA ALA A 21 -15.58 8.40 -23.56
C ALA A 21 -15.79 7.02 -22.91
N ALA A 22 -15.50 5.94 -23.65
CA ALA A 22 -15.57 4.56 -23.17
C ALA A 22 -14.20 3.99 -22.73
N GLY A 23 -13.15 4.82 -22.69
CA GLY A 23 -11.78 4.40 -22.39
C GLY A 23 -10.88 4.39 -23.62
N PHE A 24 -9.76 3.66 -23.55
CA PHE A 24 -8.80 3.53 -24.65
C PHE A 24 -9.31 2.56 -25.72
N THR A 25 -9.37 3.02 -26.97
CA THR A 25 -9.66 2.18 -28.14
C THR A 25 -8.48 2.20 -29.12
N PRO A 26 -8.21 1.12 -29.86
CA PRO A 26 -7.19 1.13 -30.91
C PRO A 26 -7.44 2.25 -31.93
N ALA A 27 -6.38 2.90 -32.40
CA ALA A 27 -6.45 3.74 -33.60
C ALA A 27 -6.80 2.88 -34.83
N GLU A 28 -7.37 3.51 -35.86
CA GLU A 28 -7.82 2.80 -37.07
C GLU A 28 -6.68 1.98 -37.70
N GLY A 29 -6.95 0.71 -38.01
CA GLY A 29 -5.99 -0.23 -38.58
C GLY A 29 -5.01 -0.86 -37.58
N TYR A 30 -4.97 -0.42 -36.32
CA TYR A 30 -4.17 -1.07 -35.27
C TYR A 30 -4.99 -2.17 -34.59
N GLN A 31 -4.36 -3.32 -34.33
CA GLN A 31 -4.92 -4.34 -33.44
C GLN A 31 -4.17 -4.27 -32.11
N VAL A 32 -4.89 -4.14 -31.01
CA VAL A 32 -4.30 -4.06 -29.67
C VAL A 32 -4.93 -5.10 -28.77
N THR A 33 -4.07 -5.92 -28.16
CA THR A 33 -4.43 -6.80 -27.05
C THR A 33 -3.83 -6.25 -25.78
N SER A 34 -4.60 -6.25 -24.70
CA SER A 34 -4.10 -5.85 -23.38
C SER A 34 -4.10 -7.05 -22.43
N THR A 35 -2.98 -7.25 -21.75
CA THR A 35 -2.82 -8.28 -20.73
C THR A 35 -2.38 -7.63 -19.44
N ARG A 36 -3.07 -7.93 -18.35
CA ARG A 36 -2.69 -7.41 -17.03
C ARG A 36 -1.49 -8.18 -16.50
N THR A 37 -0.45 -7.47 -16.07
CA THR A 37 0.77 -8.03 -15.48
C THR A 37 0.90 -7.62 -14.00
N ALA A 38 1.92 -8.15 -13.31
CA ALA A 38 2.23 -7.74 -11.94
C ALA A 38 2.63 -6.25 -11.85
N THR A 39 3.28 -5.71 -12.88
CA THR A 39 3.82 -4.34 -12.91
C THR A 39 2.94 -3.36 -13.69
N GLY A 40 1.87 -3.83 -14.33
CA GLY A 40 0.93 -2.94 -15.00
C GLY A 40 0.03 -3.58 -16.03
N ILE A 41 -0.18 -2.88 -17.15
CA ILE A 41 -0.94 -3.37 -18.29
C ILE A 41 0.04 -3.44 -19.46
N ARG A 42 0.30 -4.67 -19.93
CA ARG A 42 1.02 -4.92 -21.16
C ARG A 42 0.08 -4.72 -22.33
N TYR A 43 0.53 -3.96 -23.31
CA TYR A 43 -0.13 -3.77 -24.60
C TYR A 43 0.72 -4.47 -25.66
N ASP A 44 0.11 -5.40 -26.38
CA ASP A 44 0.69 -6.04 -27.56
C ASP A 44 -0.08 -5.56 -28.79
N VAL A 45 0.66 -5.02 -29.77
CA VAL A 45 0.11 -4.24 -30.86
C VAL A 45 0.60 -4.72 -32.21
N LEU A 46 -0.32 -4.92 -33.15
CA LEU A 46 -0.04 -5.09 -34.56
C LEU A 46 -0.36 -3.79 -35.30
N THR A 47 0.65 -3.20 -35.94
CA THR A 47 0.47 -1.98 -36.74
C THR A 47 -0.18 -2.30 -38.10
N PRO A 48 -0.74 -1.30 -38.81
CA PRO A 48 -1.24 -1.48 -40.17
C PRO A 48 -0.16 -1.97 -41.17
N SER A 49 1.12 -1.67 -40.91
CA SER A 49 2.27 -2.15 -41.70
C SER A 49 2.68 -3.58 -41.39
N GLY A 50 2.09 -4.21 -40.36
CA GLY A 50 2.39 -5.57 -39.93
C GLY A 50 3.49 -5.68 -38.86
N ASP A 51 3.96 -4.56 -38.31
CA ASP A 51 4.94 -4.54 -37.24
C ASP A 51 4.30 -4.93 -35.90
N GLN A 52 5.04 -5.70 -35.09
CA GLN A 52 4.63 -6.04 -33.73
C GLN A 52 5.37 -5.17 -32.71
N LEU A 53 4.61 -4.47 -31.88
CA LEU A 53 5.10 -3.61 -30.82
C LEU A 53 4.54 -4.10 -29.48
N SER A 54 5.36 -4.03 -28.44
CA SER A 54 4.91 -4.33 -27.09
C SER A 54 5.47 -3.33 -26.08
N TRP A 55 4.61 -2.83 -25.22
CA TRP A 55 5.03 -2.01 -24.07
C TRP A 55 4.18 -2.32 -22.84
N THR A 56 4.67 -1.94 -21.67
CA THR A 56 3.90 -2.04 -20.42
C THR A 56 3.67 -0.64 -19.90
N ALA A 57 2.41 -0.20 -19.85
CA ALA A 57 2.07 0.97 -19.08
C ALA A 57 2.03 0.57 -17.60
N PRO A 58 2.62 1.35 -16.69
CA PRO A 58 2.46 1.10 -15.27
C PRO A 58 0.97 1.08 -14.94
N GLY A 59 0.53 0.00 -14.27
CA GLY A 59 -0.83 -0.07 -13.76
C GLY A 59 -0.98 0.91 -12.62
N ALA A 60 -2.22 1.21 -12.21
CA ALA A 60 -2.43 1.89 -10.94
C ALA A 60 -1.70 1.09 -9.85
N ALA A 61 -0.77 1.73 -9.14
CA ALA A 61 0.02 1.10 -8.08
C ALA A 61 -0.95 0.43 -7.10
N ARG A 62 -0.87 -0.89 -7.01
CA ARG A 62 -1.82 -1.63 -6.18
C ARG A 62 -1.36 -1.66 -4.75
N ARG A 63 -0.07 -1.74 -4.50
CA ARG A 63 0.51 -1.87 -3.17
C ARG A 63 1.35 -0.66 -2.86
N THR A 64 0.80 0.24 -2.05
CA THR A 64 1.50 1.46 -1.63
C THR A 64 1.83 1.39 -0.15
N LEU A 65 3.11 1.55 0.19
CA LEU A 65 3.57 1.69 1.56
C LEU A 65 3.89 3.17 1.84
N VAL A 66 3.25 3.76 2.85
CA VAL A 66 3.52 5.13 3.31
C VAL A 66 4.28 5.06 4.64
N LEU A 67 5.58 5.33 4.58
CA LEU A 67 6.51 5.37 5.71
C LEU A 67 6.65 6.79 6.25
N GLY A 68 6.91 6.96 7.53
CA GLY A 68 7.31 8.27 8.06
C GLY A 68 7.25 8.35 9.58
N GLY A 69 7.76 9.44 10.14
CA GLY A 69 7.74 9.66 11.58
C GLY A 69 6.32 9.76 12.17
N ALA A 70 6.23 9.76 13.50
CA ALA A 70 5.00 10.11 14.19
C ALA A 70 4.55 11.53 13.79
N ARG A 71 3.24 11.73 13.57
CA ARG A 71 2.65 13.03 13.17
C ARG A 71 3.22 13.63 11.88
N SER A 72 3.83 12.82 11.00
CA SER A 72 4.39 13.33 9.74
C SER A 72 3.35 13.64 8.64
N GLY A 73 2.11 13.17 8.79
CA GLY A 73 1.04 13.31 7.79
C GLY A 73 0.72 12.04 7.00
N LYS A 74 1.40 10.92 7.27
CA LYS A 74 1.26 9.67 6.51
C LYS A 74 -0.16 9.07 6.44
N SER A 75 -0.95 9.14 7.51
CA SER A 75 -2.35 8.66 7.46
C SER A 75 -3.22 9.53 6.55
N THR A 76 -3.03 10.85 6.57
CA THR A 76 -3.73 11.78 5.68
C THR A 76 -3.39 11.49 4.22
N GLU A 77 -2.12 11.22 3.92
CA GLU A 77 -1.73 10.84 2.57
C GLU A 77 -2.33 9.49 2.16
N ALA A 78 -2.29 8.48 3.03
CA ALA A 78 -2.87 7.17 2.74
C ALA A 78 -4.38 7.28 2.44
N GLU A 79 -5.09 8.13 3.18
CA GLU A 79 -6.51 8.41 2.92
C GLU A 79 -6.69 9.12 1.57
N ARG A 80 -5.84 10.10 1.24
CA ARG A 80 -5.87 10.82 -0.04
C ARG A 80 -5.70 9.89 -1.24
N LEU A 81 -4.80 8.90 -1.14
CA LEU A 81 -4.54 7.91 -2.20
C LEU A 81 -5.76 7.03 -2.50
N LEU A 82 -6.67 6.87 -1.55
CA LEU A 82 -7.88 6.06 -1.67
C LEU A 82 -9.17 6.90 -1.73
N ALA A 83 -9.08 8.22 -1.76
CA ALA A 83 -10.24 9.12 -1.66
C ALA A 83 -11.29 8.90 -2.76
N ALA A 84 -10.89 8.40 -3.94
CA ALA A 84 -11.80 8.08 -5.04
C ALA A 84 -12.50 6.71 -4.88
N ALA A 85 -12.00 5.83 -4.00
CA ALA A 85 -12.57 4.51 -3.74
C ALA A 85 -13.55 4.58 -2.56
N ALA A 86 -14.84 4.78 -2.87
CA ALA A 86 -15.89 4.97 -1.88
C ALA A 86 -16.16 3.72 -1.00
N ASP A 87 -15.80 2.54 -1.48
CA ASP A 87 -16.00 1.23 -0.84
C ASP A 87 -14.79 0.75 -0.02
N THR A 88 -13.75 1.58 0.12
CA THR A 88 -12.52 1.24 0.86
C THR A 88 -12.83 0.67 2.25
N LEU A 89 -12.17 -0.43 2.58
CA LEU A 89 -12.17 -1.00 3.92
C LEU A 89 -10.96 -0.48 4.70
N TYR A 90 -11.24 0.31 5.73
CA TYR A 90 -10.25 0.77 6.69
C TYR A 90 -9.93 -0.35 7.69
N VAL A 91 -8.66 -0.69 7.85
CA VAL A 91 -8.18 -1.76 8.73
C VAL A 91 -7.38 -1.15 9.86
N ALA A 92 -8.00 -1.06 11.03
CA ALA A 92 -7.39 -0.54 12.24
C ALA A 92 -6.71 -1.67 13.01
N THR A 93 -5.38 -1.63 13.11
CA THR A 93 -4.61 -2.69 13.77
C THR A 93 -4.37 -2.42 15.25
N GLY A 94 -4.62 -1.19 15.71
CA GLY A 94 -4.27 -0.69 17.04
C GLY A 94 -5.14 -1.13 18.22
N GLY A 95 -6.20 -1.92 17.99
CA GLY A 95 -7.11 -2.37 19.05
C GLY A 95 -8.11 -1.30 19.52
N ASP A 96 -8.96 -1.66 20.48
CA ASP A 96 -9.94 -0.76 21.08
C ASP A 96 -9.24 0.10 22.14
N GLY A 97 -9.17 1.42 21.91
CA GLY A 97 -8.47 2.33 22.83
C GLY A 97 -9.16 2.60 24.15
N SER A 98 -9.83 1.60 24.71
CA SER A 98 -10.65 1.66 25.92
C SER A 98 -9.85 1.93 27.20
N ALA A 99 -8.54 1.67 27.20
CA ALA A 99 -7.68 1.82 28.37
C ALA A 99 -6.87 3.13 28.44
N ASP A 100 -6.81 3.93 27.36
CA ASP A 100 -5.98 5.13 27.28
C ASP A 100 -6.76 6.31 26.66
N PRO A 101 -7.06 7.38 27.43
CA PRO A 101 -7.78 8.55 26.94
C PRO A 101 -7.11 9.30 25.77
N GLU A 102 -5.77 9.35 25.72
CA GLU A 102 -5.05 9.97 24.60
C GLU A 102 -5.21 9.10 23.35
N TRP A 103 -5.13 7.79 23.51
CA TRP A 103 -5.35 6.83 22.44
C TRP A 103 -6.80 6.86 21.93
N ALA A 104 -7.79 6.98 22.83
CA ALA A 104 -9.20 7.12 22.48
C ALA A 104 -9.48 8.39 21.67
N ASP A 105 -8.91 9.54 22.06
CA ASP A 105 -9.04 10.79 21.30
C ASP A 105 -8.41 10.68 19.91
N ARG A 106 -7.26 9.99 19.80
CA ARG A 106 -6.64 9.70 18.50
C ARG A 106 -7.52 8.84 17.61
N ILE A 107 -8.12 7.78 18.15
CA ILE A 107 -9.09 6.94 17.42
C ILE A 107 -10.28 7.78 16.97
N ALA A 108 -10.83 8.64 17.84
CA ALA A 108 -11.97 9.49 17.51
C ALA A 108 -11.66 10.45 16.34
N LYS A 109 -10.50 11.11 16.37
CA LYS A 109 -10.05 11.98 15.28
C LYS A 109 -9.88 11.24 13.96
N HIS A 110 -9.34 10.03 14.01
CA HIS A 110 -9.18 9.18 12.83
C HIS A 110 -10.52 8.71 12.27
N ARG A 111 -11.45 8.28 13.13
CA ARG A 111 -12.82 7.90 12.75
C ARG A 111 -13.61 9.07 12.17
N ALA A 112 -13.39 10.30 12.64
CA ALA A 112 -14.04 11.49 12.12
C ALA A 112 -13.50 11.94 10.76
N ARG A 113 -12.25 11.60 10.42
CA ARG A 113 -11.58 12.02 9.18
C ARG A 113 -11.91 11.11 7.99
N ARG A 114 -12.14 9.81 8.23
CA ARG A 114 -12.45 8.87 7.16
C ARG A 114 -13.82 9.16 6.54
N PRO A 115 -14.00 8.98 5.21
CA PRO A 115 -15.32 9.03 4.58
C PRO A 115 -16.30 8.07 5.26
N ALA A 116 -17.54 8.52 5.48
CA ALA A 116 -18.58 7.70 6.13
C ALA A 116 -18.96 6.45 5.32
N SER A 117 -18.67 6.42 4.02
CA SER A 117 -18.90 5.27 3.15
C SER A 117 -17.90 4.13 3.36
N TRP A 118 -16.76 4.41 4.00
CA TRP A 118 -15.72 3.39 4.19
C TRP A 118 -16.12 2.37 5.26
N GLY A 119 -15.83 1.11 4.98
CA GLY A 119 -15.91 0.04 5.98
C GLY A 119 -14.83 0.21 7.05
N LEU A 120 -15.03 -0.44 8.21
CA LEU A 120 -14.03 -0.55 9.27
C LEU A 120 -13.89 -2.00 9.70
N ALA A 121 -12.66 -2.50 9.73
CA ALA A 121 -12.29 -3.76 10.37
C ALA A 121 -11.22 -3.50 11.43
N GLU A 122 -11.48 -3.91 12.67
CA GLU A 122 -10.52 -3.84 13.76
C GLU A 122 -9.86 -5.21 13.92
N THR A 123 -8.69 -5.42 13.29
CA THR A 123 -8.04 -6.74 13.24
C THR A 123 -6.53 -6.62 12.98
N ILE A 124 -5.79 -7.64 13.40
CA ILE A 124 -4.38 -7.87 13.02
C ILE A 124 -4.23 -9.06 12.06
N ASP A 125 -5.31 -9.75 11.70
CA ASP A 125 -5.34 -10.89 10.78
C ASP A 125 -5.28 -10.40 9.32
N LEU A 126 -4.17 -9.75 8.97
CA LEU A 126 -3.97 -9.13 7.66
C LEU A 126 -3.77 -10.16 6.54
N VAL A 127 -3.14 -11.30 6.83
CA VAL A 127 -2.86 -12.37 5.84
C VAL A 127 -4.13 -12.88 5.16
N PRO A 128 -5.16 -13.37 5.87
CA PRO A 128 -6.40 -13.81 5.23
C PRO A 128 -7.13 -12.67 4.52
N LEU A 129 -7.07 -11.44 5.06
CA LEU A 129 -7.71 -10.27 4.46
C LEU A 129 -7.08 -9.86 3.12
N LEU A 130 -5.75 -9.97 3.01
CA LEU A 130 -4.99 -9.72 1.79
C LEU A 130 -5.18 -10.83 0.75
N ALA A 131 -5.39 -12.07 1.20
CA ALA A 131 -5.62 -13.22 0.33
C ALA A 131 -7.04 -13.28 -0.25
N SER A 132 -8.04 -12.76 0.47
CA SER A 132 -9.42 -12.68 -0.02
C SER A 132 -9.60 -11.56 -1.06
N ASP A 133 -10.48 -11.76 -2.04
CA ASP A 133 -10.98 -10.66 -2.87
C ASP A 133 -11.81 -9.67 -2.05
N GLY A 134 -11.88 -8.42 -2.51
CA GLY A 134 -12.67 -7.39 -1.83
C GLY A 134 -12.35 -5.96 -2.27
N PRO A 135 -12.91 -4.96 -1.58
CA PRO A 135 -12.69 -3.55 -1.88
C PRO A 135 -11.22 -3.14 -1.63
N PRO A 136 -10.79 -1.93 -2.00
CA PRO A 136 -9.49 -1.41 -1.59
C PRO A 136 -9.29 -1.43 -0.06
N LEU A 137 -8.05 -1.58 0.38
CA LEU A 137 -7.66 -1.63 1.79
C LEU A 137 -6.82 -0.41 2.17
N LEU A 138 -7.15 0.20 3.31
CA LEU A 138 -6.25 1.10 4.03
C LEU A 138 -5.85 0.46 5.36
N ILE A 139 -4.59 0.08 5.53
CA ILE A 139 -4.07 -0.52 6.77
C ILE A 139 -3.38 0.57 7.61
N ASP A 140 -3.94 0.87 8.78
CA ASP A 140 -3.37 1.84 9.74
C ASP A 140 -3.29 1.16 11.14
N CYS A 141 -2.12 0.71 11.56
CA CYS A 141 -0.84 0.73 10.86
C CYS A 141 -0.02 -0.55 11.08
N LEU A 142 0.97 -0.78 10.22
CA LEU A 142 1.90 -1.90 10.36
C LEU A 142 2.72 -1.84 11.66
N THR A 143 2.90 -0.63 12.22
CA THR A 143 3.60 -0.47 13.50
C THR A 143 2.84 -1.10 14.66
N LEU A 144 1.52 -0.87 14.75
CA LEU A 144 0.70 -1.48 15.81
C LEU A 144 0.40 -2.94 15.52
N TRP A 145 0.35 -3.33 14.25
CA TRP A 145 0.33 -4.73 13.85
C TRP A 145 1.56 -5.48 14.37
N LEU A 146 2.77 -4.90 14.24
CA LEU A 146 3.98 -5.53 14.74
C LEU A 146 3.96 -5.63 16.26
N ALA A 147 3.60 -4.57 16.97
CA ALA A 147 3.53 -4.57 18.43
C ALA A 147 2.63 -5.71 18.94
N ARG A 148 1.42 -5.84 18.38
CA ARG A 148 0.48 -6.90 18.76
C ARG A 148 0.91 -8.29 18.30
N THR A 149 1.61 -8.39 17.17
CA THR A 149 2.23 -9.65 16.74
C THR A 149 3.31 -10.09 17.73
N MET A 150 4.16 -9.16 18.18
CA MET A 150 5.17 -9.39 19.21
C MET A 150 4.52 -9.83 20.53
N ASP A 151 3.45 -9.15 20.98
CA ASP A 151 2.65 -9.57 22.14
C ASP A 151 2.15 -11.00 21.99
N SER A 152 1.58 -11.35 20.83
CA SER A 152 1.01 -12.69 20.57
C SER A 152 2.05 -13.81 20.50
N CYS A 153 3.33 -13.45 20.36
CA CYS A 153 4.45 -14.38 20.36
C CYS A 153 5.17 -14.43 21.72
N ASP A 154 4.63 -13.78 22.76
CA ASP A 154 5.22 -13.69 24.12
C ASP A 154 6.68 -13.22 24.12
N ILE A 155 7.10 -12.41 23.12
CA ILE A 155 8.52 -12.11 22.91
C ILE A 155 9.13 -11.21 23.99
N TRP A 156 8.29 -10.48 24.73
CA TRP A 156 8.73 -9.60 25.80
C TRP A 156 9.25 -10.39 27.00
N GLU A 157 8.62 -11.53 27.31
CA GLU A 157 9.11 -12.48 28.32
C GLU A 157 10.04 -13.55 27.72
N ARG A 158 9.92 -13.84 26.43
CA ARG A 158 10.65 -14.92 25.73
C ARG A 158 11.32 -14.42 24.44
N PRO A 159 12.45 -13.69 24.54
CA PRO A 159 13.13 -13.13 23.37
C PRO A 159 13.58 -14.17 22.32
N GLU A 160 13.73 -15.43 22.71
CA GLU A 160 14.01 -16.55 21.81
C GLU A 160 12.89 -16.81 20.78
N ASN A 161 11.69 -16.26 20.99
CA ASN A 161 10.57 -16.37 20.04
C ASN A 161 10.67 -15.42 18.83
N VAL A 162 11.80 -14.72 18.66
CA VAL A 162 12.01 -13.79 17.54
C VAL A 162 11.74 -14.43 16.17
N ASP A 163 12.12 -15.69 15.96
CA ASP A 163 11.90 -16.42 14.71
C ASP A 163 10.40 -16.54 14.37
N GLN A 164 9.53 -16.62 15.38
CA GLN A 164 8.08 -16.67 15.18
C GLN A 164 7.56 -15.33 14.65
N VAL A 165 8.06 -14.20 15.19
CA VAL A 165 7.69 -12.86 14.72
C VAL A 165 8.20 -12.64 13.30
N GLU A 166 9.44 -13.03 13.00
CA GLU A 166 9.99 -12.95 11.65
C GLU A 166 9.18 -13.80 10.67
N GLN A 167 8.75 -15.00 11.05
CA GLN A 167 7.86 -15.83 10.23
C GLN A 167 6.53 -15.13 9.94
N ARG A 168 5.94 -14.42 10.91
CA ARG A 168 4.71 -13.63 10.69
C ARG A 168 4.93 -12.47 9.72
N ILE A 169 6.09 -11.81 9.78
CA ILE A 169 6.48 -10.76 8.84
C ILE A 169 6.56 -11.32 7.41
N GLU A 170 7.22 -12.46 7.23
CA GLU A 170 7.35 -13.11 5.92
C GLU A 170 5.99 -13.59 5.38
N GLN A 171 5.11 -14.13 6.23
CA GLN A 171 3.74 -14.48 5.85
C GLN A 171 2.94 -13.25 5.38
N LEU A 172 3.06 -12.13 6.10
CA LEU A 172 2.42 -10.88 5.71
C LEU A 172 2.95 -10.37 4.38
N ALA A 173 4.27 -10.41 4.17
CA ALA A 173 4.91 -10.00 2.93
C ALA A 173 4.48 -10.86 1.74
N ALA A 174 4.40 -12.18 1.91
CA ALA A 174 3.89 -13.08 0.89
C ALA A 174 2.43 -12.76 0.52
N ALA A 175 1.56 -12.52 1.51
CA ALA A 175 0.17 -12.14 1.28
C ALA A 175 0.04 -10.75 0.63
N TRP A 176 0.87 -9.79 1.05
CA TRP A 176 0.97 -8.46 0.44
C TRP A 176 1.41 -8.56 -1.02
N SER A 177 2.40 -9.38 -1.33
CA SER A 177 2.88 -9.59 -2.70
C SER A 177 1.85 -10.33 -3.57
N ALA A 178 1.04 -11.21 -3.00
CA ALA A 178 0.03 -11.97 -3.74
C ALA A 178 -1.30 -11.23 -3.92
N THR A 179 -1.58 -10.16 -3.17
CA THR A 179 -2.90 -9.53 -3.18
C THR A 179 -3.26 -8.90 -4.52
N ALA A 180 -4.48 -9.16 -5.00
CA ALA A 180 -5.02 -8.53 -6.19
C ALA A 180 -5.68 -7.16 -5.90
N ARG A 181 -5.94 -6.88 -4.62
CA ARG A 181 -6.60 -5.66 -4.13
C ARG A 181 -5.67 -4.46 -4.27
N GLN A 182 -6.26 -3.27 -4.38
CA GLN A 182 -5.53 -2.04 -4.10
C GLN A 182 -5.39 -1.92 -2.57
N VAL A 183 -4.18 -1.77 -2.07
CA VAL A 183 -3.82 -1.72 -0.66
C VAL A 183 -2.86 -0.57 -0.42
N VAL A 184 -3.19 0.27 0.54
CA VAL A 184 -2.32 1.30 1.09
C VAL A 184 -2.05 1.00 2.56
N ALA A 185 -0.80 0.83 2.95
CA ALA A 185 -0.40 0.61 4.33
C ALA A 185 0.39 1.78 4.88
N VAL A 186 0.12 2.14 6.13
CA VAL A 186 0.87 3.13 6.89
C VAL A 186 1.84 2.41 7.82
N SER A 187 3.08 2.89 7.91
CA SER A 187 4.04 2.43 8.92
C SER A 187 4.92 3.57 9.43
N ASN A 188 5.33 3.49 10.69
CA ASN A 188 6.31 4.40 11.26
C ASN A 188 7.73 4.02 10.83
N GLU A 189 8.52 5.03 10.49
CA GLU A 189 9.99 4.91 10.54
C GLU A 189 10.42 5.24 11.98
N VAL A 190 11.13 4.31 12.64
CA VAL A 190 11.58 4.43 14.05
C VAL A 190 13.10 4.24 14.22
N GLY A 191 13.80 3.90 13.14
CA GLY A 191 15.24 3.61 13.12
C GLY A 191 16.13 4.85 13.00
N SER A 192 15.59 6.02 12.66
CA SER A 192 16.36 7.26 12.41
C SER A 192 16.81 8.01 13.67
N GLY A 193 16.58 7.45 14.86
CA GLY A 193 16.92 8.03 16.16
C GLY A 193 18.10 7.36 16.86
N VAL A 194 18.31 7.72 18.13
CA VAL A 194 19.34 7.09 18.98
C VAL A 194 18.95 5.65 19.30
N VAL A 195 19.93 4.78 19.50
CA VAL A 195 19.71 3.41 19.99
C VAL A 195 19.03 3.44 21.37
N PRO A 196 17.85 2.82 21.55
CA PRO A 196 17.18 2.77 22.85
C PRO A 196 18.02 2.10 23.93
N ALA A 197 17.90 2.55 25.17
CA ALA A 197 18.57 1.94 26.33
C ALA A 197 17.89 0.63 26.78
N ASP A 198 16.58 0.53 26.60
CA ASP A 198 15.79 -0.67 26.91
C ASP A 198 15.93 -1.74 25.81
N ALA A 199 16.07 -3.00 26.22
CA ALA A 199 16.30 -4.12 25.31
C ALA A 199 15.08 -4.45 24.46
N GLY A 200 13.88 -4.42 25.05
CA GLY A 200 12.62 -4.65 24.33
C GLY A 200 12.40 -3.58 23.26
N THR A 201 12.66 -2.33 23.61
CA THR A 201 12.53 -1.20 22.67
C THR A 201 13.55 -1.29 21.52
N ARG A 202 14.78 -1.76 21.78
CA ARG A 202 15.75 -2.06 20.71
C ARG A 202 15.24 -3.16 19.78
N LEU A 203 14.74 -4.25 20.35
CA LEU A 203 14.21 -5.37 19.58
C LEU A 203 13.02 -4.94 18.70
N PHE A 204 12.08 -4.17 19.25
CA PHE A 204 10.97 -3.60 18.50
C PHE A 204 11.45 -2.72 17.34
N ARG A 205 12.44 -1.84 17.60
CA ARG A 205 13.03 -0.99 16.55
C ARG A 205 13.64 -1.83 15.42
N ASP A 206 14.39 -2.86 15.76
CA ASP A 206 15.07 -3.70 14.77
C ASP A 206 14.07 -4.53 13.96
N LEU A 207 13.02 -5.08 14.59
CA LEU A 207 11.92 -5.77 13.91
C LEU A 207 11.07 -4.82 13.05
N MET A 208 10.85 -3.58 13.48
CA MET A 208 10.21 -2.56 12.65
C MET A 208 11.02 -2.28 11.38
N GLY A 209 12.35 -2.22 11.49
CA GLY A 209 13.24 -2.08 10.35
C GLY A 209 13.11 -3.25 9.37
N ARG A 210 13.05 -4.48 9.89
CA ARG A 210 12.83 -5.70 9.09
C ARG A 210 11.47 -5.68 8.39
N LEU A 211 10.40 -5.46 9.13
CA LEU A 211 9.03 -5.37 8.58
C LEU A 211 8.93 -4.32 7.47
N ASN A 212 9.41 -3.10 7.73
CA ASN A 212 9.36 -2.02 6.75
C ASN A 212 10.17 -2.37 5.50
N ALA A 213 11.37 -2.95 5.65
CA ALA A 213 12.20 -3.35 4.53
C ALA A 213 11.56 -4.48 3.70
N THR A 214 10.97 -5.49 4.35
CA THR A 214 10.33 -6.62 3.67
C THR A 214 9.09 -6.15 2.90
N ILE A 215 8.18 -5.40 3.53
CA ILE A 215 6.97 -4.89 2.85
C ILE A 215 7.32 -3.87 1.76
N SER A 216 8.34 -3.04 1.98
CA SER A 216 8.83 -2.08 0.99
C SER A 216 9.29 -2.77 -0.30
N ARG A 217 9.98 -3.91 -0.20
CA ARG A 217 10.45 -4.66 -1.38
C ARG A 217 9.30 -5.24 -2.20
N GLU A 218 8.21 -5.60 -1.53
CA GLU A 218 7.01 -6.18 -2.15
C GLU A 218 5.96 -5.11 -2.54
N SER A 219 6.29 -3.82 -2.39
CA SER A 219 5.39 -2.71 -2.72
C SER A 219 5.68 -2.14 -4.11
N ASP A 220 4.62 -1.77 -4.84
CA ASP A 220 4.73 -1.10 -6.14
C ASP A 220 5.15 0.37 -5.99
N THR A 221 4.80 0.97 -4.85
CA THR A 221 5.12 2.36 -4.53
C THR A 221 5.44 2.48 -3.05
N VAL A 222 6.53 3.16 -2.75
CA VAL A 222 6.92 3.46 -1.37
C VAL A 222 7.08 4.97 -1.24
N LEU A 223 6.32 5.56 -0.31
CA LEU A 223 6.33 6.98 -0.05
C LEU A 223 6.90 7.25 1.33
N TRP A 224 7.92 8.09 1.42
CA TRP A 224 8.38 8.66 2.67
C TRP A 224 7.67 9.98 2.95
N CYS A 225 6.96 10.05 4.07
CA CYS A 225 6.19 11.21 4.49
C CYS A 225 6.91 11.96 5.62
N VAL A 226 7.22 13.24 5.36
CA VAL A 226 7.90 14.17 6.26
C VAL A 226 7.26 15.55 6.16
N ALA A 227 6.94 16.16 7.31
CA ALA A 227 6.32 17.49 7.39
C ALA A 227 5.08 17.70 6.47
N GLY A 228 4.24 16.67 6.34
CA GLY A 228 3.03 16.68 5.51
C GLY A 228 3.29 16.54 4.01
N ARG A 229 4.53 16.25 3.59
CA ARG A 229 4.93 16.05 2.20
C ARG A 229 5.41 14.63 1.98
N THR A 230 5.29 14.14 0.75
CA THR A 230 5.71 12.79 0.36
C THR A 230 6.83 12.84 -0.66
N ILE A 231 7.79 11.93 -0.49
CA ILE A 231 8.89 11.68 -1.42
C ILE A 231 8.80 10.20 -1.81
N ALA A 232 8.84 9.90 -3.10
CA ALA A 232 8.91 8.51 -3.57
C ALA A 232 10.33 7.96 -3.30
N LEU A 233 10.41 6.75 -2.75
CA LEU A 233 11.66 6.02 -2.50
C LEU A 233 12.03 5.09 -3.65
#